data_AF-A0A7C3EFY1-F1
#
_entry.id   AF-A0A7C3EFY1-F1
#
_cell.length_a   1.000
_cell.length_b   1.000
_cell.length_c   1.000
_cell.angle_alpha   90.00
_cell.angle_beta   90.00
_cell.angle_gamma   90.00
#
_symmetry.space_group_name_H-M   'P 1'
#
loop_
_entity.id
_entity.type
_entity.pdbx_description
1 polymer ?
#
loop_
_entity_poly.entity_id
_entity_poly.type
_entity_poly.pdbx_seq_one_letter_code
_entity_poly.pdbx_strand_id
1 'polypeptide(L)'
;MLNSQGYKAPPRLFLWRALGRYFIVLVVLLSSLNPVAAQEEKPVVYSLCIKQGKHTVAELPLPLQGNFIVTYVHSIHKRPVFEYYRVNKGMLQLYELRYDTTSTGMPSDAEGGFRLEDGFFILSMDRKFPTLPLFVSPIPGHGVIIEGHLYLFTEWVREETALELSVTERTQAKIATSP
;
A
#
# COMPACT_ATOMS: atom_id res chain seq x y z
N MET A 1 14.84 8.43 -98.08
CA MET A 1 15.70 7.39 -97.50
C MET A 1 16.12 7.83 -96.10
N LEU A 2 15.99 6.90 -95.14
CA LEU A 2 16.20 7.04 -93.69
C LEU A 2 17.65 7.44 -93.30
N ASN A 3 17.82 8.09 -92.13
CA ASN A 3 18.37 7.51 -90.87
C ASN A 3 18.66 8.68 -89.88
N SER A 4 17.96 8.89 -88.74
CA SER A 4 17.87 8.19 -87.44
C SER A 4 19.11 8.29 -86.51
N GLN A 5 18.81 8.60 -85.24
CA GLN A 5 19.62 8.59 -84.00
C GLN A 5 20.44 9.86 -83.65
N GLY A 6 20.35 10.45 -82.46
CA GLY A 6 19.58 10.10 -81.27
C GLY A 6 19.80 11.13 -80.15
N TYR A 7 18.72 11.62 -79.56
CA TYR A 7 18.73 12.36 -78.30
C TYR A 7 19.02 11.38 -77.15
N LYS A 8 20.05 11.66 -76.34
CA LYS A 8 20.29 10.95 -75.06
C LYS A 8 19.97 11.89 -73.89
N ALA A 9 18.85 11.62 -73.22
CA ALA A 9 18.52 12.11 -71.88
C ALA A 9 18.86 11.01 -70.83
N PRO A 10 18.97 11.34 -69.53
CA PRO A 10 20.17 11.07 -68.71
C PRO A 10 20.18 9.68 -68.03
N PRO A 11 21.36 9.20 -67.59
CA PRO A 11 21.41 8.03 -66.73
C PRO A 11 21.06 8.42 -65.29
N ARG A 12 20.12 7.66 -64.73
CA ARG A 12 20.03 7.27 -63.33
C ARG A 12 19.35 8.25 -62.37
N LEU A 13 18.04 8.33 -62.59
CA LEU A 13 17.03 8.28 -61.53
C LEU A 13 17.13 6.94 -60.75
N PHE A 14 18.24 6.68 -60.04
CA PHE A 14 18.41 5.42 -59.29
C PHE A 14 19.12 5.56 -57.94
N LEU A 15 19.54 6.76 -57.53
CA LEU A 15 20.14 6.97 -56.21
C LEU A 15 19.14 7.32 -55.10
N TRP A 16 17.89 7.67 -55.42
CA TRP A 16 16.93 8.15 -54.40
C TRP A 16 16.12 7.04 -53.72
N ARG A 17 16.11 5.80 -54.24
CA ARG A 17 15.31 4.70 -53.65
C ARG A 17 15.99 4.02 -52.46
N ALA A 18 17.32 4.10 -52.35
CA ALA A 18 18.07 3.53 -51.23
C ALA A 18 18.02 4.44 -50.00
N LEU A 19 18.25 5.75 -50.17
CA LEU A 19 18.19 6.73 -49.07
C LEU A 19 16.82 6.76 -48.35
N GLY A 20 15.72 6.63 -49.10
CA GLY A 20 14.37 6.59 -48.50
C GLY A 20 14.08 5.35 -47.65
N ARG A 21 14.63 4.18 -48.00
CA ARG A 21 14.43 2.94 -47.22
C ARG A 21 15.18 2.98 -45.89
N TYR A 22 16.41 3.47 -45.90
CA TYR A 22 17.17 3.66 -44.65
C TYR A 22 16.56 4.74 -43.76
N PHE A 23 16.00 5.81 -44.35
CA PHE A 23 15.31 6.86 -43.60
C PHE A 23 14.04 6.34 -42.90
N ILE A 24 13.23 5.52 -43.59
CA ILE A 24 12.03 4.90 -43.00
C ILE A 24 12.39 3.91 -41.89
N VAL A 25 13.43 3.08 -42.09
CA VAL A 25 13.90 2.13 -41.06
C VAL A 25 14.45 2.87 -39.83
N LEU A 26 15.16 3.99 -40.03
CA LEU A 26 15.67 4.82 -38.94
C LEU A 26 14.54 5.48 -38.14
N VAL A 27 13.50 6.01 -38.82
CA VAL A 27 12.33 6.60 -38.17
C VAL A 27 11.54 5.56 -37.37
N VAL A 28 11.39 4.34 -37.90
CA VAL A 28 10.71 3.24 -37.18
C VAL A 28 11.51 2.81 -35.94
N LEU A 29 12.84 2.68 -36.05
CA LEU A 29 13.73 2.35 -34.91
C LEU A 29 13.77 3.46 -33.84
N LEU A 30 13.71 4.73 -34.24
CA LEU A 30 13.59 5.86 -33.31
C LEU A 30 12.21 5.93 -32.64
N SER A 31 11.14 5.56 -33.35
CA SER A 31 9.78 5.54 -32.78
C SER A 31 9.53 4.38 -31.80
N SER A 32 10.38 3.35 -31.78
CA SER A 32 10.35 2.27 -30.78
C SER A 32 11.04 2.62 -29.46
N LEU A 33 11.74 3.76 -29.38
CA LEU A 33 12.26 4.34 -28.15
C LEU A 33 11.21 5.30 -27.56
N ASN A 34 9.95 4.87 -27.45
CA ASN A 34 9.06 5.56 -26.53
C ASN A 34 9.54 5.19 -25.13
N PRO A 35 10.05 6.13 -24.32
CA PRO A 35 10.22 5.84 -22.91
C PRO A 35 8.83 5.42 -22.44
N VAL A 36 8.69 4.17 -22.00
CA VAL A 36 7.60 3.79 -21.12
C VAL A 36 7.81 4.69 -19.92
N ALA A 37 7.22 5.89 -19.97
CA ALA A 37 7.18 6.79 -18.86
C ALA A 37 6.53 5.95 -17.77
N ALA A 38 7.36 5.47 -16.83
CA ALA A 38 6.89 4.79 -15.65
C ALA A 38 5.85 5.73 -15.08
N GLN A 39 4.59 5.34 -15.23
CA GLN A 39 3.46 6.12 -14.79
C GLN A 39 3.64 6.14 -13.28
N GLU A 40 4.18 7.24 -12.75
CA GLU A 40 4.34 7.42 -11.31
C GLU A 40 2.94 7.37 -10.73
N GLU A 41 2.50 6.18 -10.30
CA GLU A 41 1.27 6.01 -9.55
C GLU A 41 1.42 6.84 -8.28
N LYS A 42 0.79 8.01 -8.29
CA LYS A 42 0.85 8.95 -7.17
C LYS A 42 0.47 8.18 -5.90
N PRO A 43 1.35 8.12 -4.88
CA PRO A 43 1.09 7.27 -3.75
C PRO A 43 -0.19 7.73 -3.04
N VAL A 44 -1.17 6.82 -2.97
CA VAL A 44 -2.41 7.05 -2.24
C VAL A 44 -2.07 6.99 -0.75
N VAL A 45 -2.22 8.13 -0.07
CA VAL A 45 -2.02 8.22 1.37
C VAL A 45 -3.34 7.88 2.06
N TYR A 46 -3.30 7.14 3.16
CA TYR A 46 -4.49 6.79 3.94
C TYR A 46 -4.46 7.45 5.32
N SER A 47 -5.63 7.63 5.91
CA SER A 47 -5.81 7.90 7.34
C SER A 47 -6.49 6.71 7.99
N LEU A 48 -6.11 6.39 9.23
CA LEU A 48 -6.86 5.49 10.11
C LEU A 48 -7.94 6.29 10.83
N CYS A 49 -9.20 5.94 10.57
CA CYS A 49 -10.36 6.54 11.20
C CYS A 49 -10.83 5.66 12.36
N ILE A 50 -11.01 6.26 13.54
CA ILE A 50 -11.48 5.59 14.75
C ILE A 50 -12.86 6.16 15.10
N LYS A 51 -13.87 5.29 15.15
CA LYS A 51 -15.27 5.68 15.37
C LYS A 51 -15.85 5.06 16.63
N GLN A 52 -16.68 5.83 17.32
CA GLN A 52 -17.60 5.36 18.36
C GLN A 52 -19.04 5.49 17.82
N GLY A 53 -19.61 4.38 17.34
CA GLY A 53 -20.89 4.39 16.65
C GLY A 53 -20.85 5.28 15.40
N LYS A 54 -21.60 6.39 15.40
CA LYS A 54 -21.65 7.34 14.27
C LYS A 54 -20.60 8.46 14.36
N HIS A 55 -19.92 8.60 15.49
CA HIS A 55 -19.01 9.71 15.75
C HIS A 55 -17.57 9.28 15.46
N THR A 56 -16.83 10.10 14.69
CA THR A 56 -15.38 9.93 14.55
C THR A 56 -14.71 10.57 15.75
N VAL A 57 -13.99 9.77 16.54
CA VAL A 57 -13.31 10.22 17.76
C VAL A 57 -11.84 10.57 17.49
N ALA A 58 -11.25 9.96 16.47
CA ALA A 58 -9.91 10.29 15.99
C ALA A 58 -9.72 9.96 14.51
N GLU A 59 -8.84 10.70 13.85
CA GLU A 59 -8.35 10.44 12.49
C GLU A 59 -6.83 10.59 12.53
N LEU A 60 -6.10 9.49 12.34
CA LEU A 60 -4.65 9.46 12.41
C LEU A 60 -4.06 9.28 11.00
N PRO A 61 -3.08 10.09 10.58
CA PRO A 61 -2.39 9.86 9.32
C PRO A 61 -1.61 8.54 9.35
N LEU A 62 -1.71 7.75 8.29
CA LEU A 62 -0.85 6.58 8.10
C LEU A 62 0.38 6.95 7.24
N PRO A 63 1.51 6.24 7.43
CA PRO A 63 2.67 6.36 6.56
C PRO A 63 2.32 5.94 5.12
N LEU A 64 3.21 6.24 4.17
CA LEU A 64 3.03 5.91 2.75
C LEU A 64 2.78 4.41 2.50
N GLN A 65 3.36 3.54 3.33
CA GLN A 65 3.18 2.09 3.25
C GLN A 65 1.85 1.63 3.84
N GLY A 66 1.10 2.51 4.51
CA GLY A 66 -0.21 2.23 5.10
C GLY A 66 -0.15 1.26 6.29
N ASN A 67 1.00 1.10 6.93
CA ASN A 67 1.19 0.15 8.02
C ASN A 67 0.99 0.80 9.39
N PHE A 68 0.43 0.02 10.31
CA PHE A 68 0.27 0.36 11.72
C PHE A 68 0.15 -0.92 12.55
N ILE A 69 0.25 -0.79 13.87
CA ILE A 69 0.13 -1.92 14.80
C ILE A 69 -1.01 -1.63 15.77
N VAL A 70 -1.93 -2.58 15.96
CA VAL A 70 -2.85 -2.56 17.11
C VAL A 70 -2.15 -3.30 18.25
N THR A 71 -2.12 -2.71 19.43
CA THR A 71 -1.54 -3.32 20.61
C THR A 71 -2.54 -3.35 21.75
N TYR A 72 -2.54 -4.44 22.52
CA TYR A 72 -3.35 -4.60 23.72
C TYR A 72 -2.71 -5.61 24.66
N VAL A 73 -3.13 -5.60 25.93
CA VAL A 73 -2.75 -6.61 26.91
C VAL A 73 -3.88 -7.62 27.04
N HIS A 74 -3.59 -8.90 26.81
CA HIS A 74 -4.58 -9.96 26.94
C HIS A 74 -4.99 -10.13 28.41
N SER A 75 -6.29 -10.03 28.73
CA SER A 75 -6.77 -9.90 30.12
C SER A 75 -6.43 -11.07 31.04
N ILE A 76 -6.37 -12.29 30.49
CA ILE A 76 -6.01 -13.51 31.23
C ILE A 76 -4.49 -13.59 31.46
N HIS A 77 -3.71 -13.35 30.41
CA HIS A 77 -2.26 -13.61 30.43
C HIS A 77 -1.48 -12.41 30.95
N LYS A 78 -2.08 -11.21 30.92
CA LYS A 78 -1.45 -9.93 31.28
C LYS A 78 -0.17 -9.68 30.49
N ARG A 79 -0.15 -10.10 29.23
CA ARG A 79 0.97 -9.96 28.29
C ARG A 79 0.54 -9.19 27.04
N PRO A 80 1.47 -8.45 26.42
CA PRO A 80 1.18 -7.67 25.23
C PRO A 80 0.96 -8.57 24.01
N VAL A 81 0.02 -8.15 23.17
CA VAL A 81 -0.23 -8.67 21.84
C VAL A 81 -0.01 -7.54 20.85
N PHE A 82 0.58 -7.86 19.70
CA PHE A 82 0.80 -6.94 18.60
C PHE A 82 0.19 -7.51 17.32
N GLU A 83 -0.79 -6.81 16.78
CA GLU A 83 -1.43 -7.13 15.51
C GLU A 83 -0.96 -6.14 14.44
N TYR A 84 -0.27 -6.65 13.43
CA TYR A 84 0.34 -5.85 12.38
C TYR A 84 -0.59 -5.73 11.19
N TYR A 85 -0.90 -4.48 10.85
CA TYR A 85 -1.82 -4.11 9.79
C TYR A 85 -1.12 -3.39 8.66
N ARG A 86 -1.64 -3.59 7.45
CA ARG A 86 -1.36 -2.74 6.29
C ARG A 86 -2.65 -2.44 5.54
N VAL A 87 -2.68 -1.30 4.84
CA VAL A 87 -3.77 -1.01 3.91
C VAL A 87 -3.60 -1.83 2.63
N ASN A 88 -4.66 -2.51 2.22
CA ASN A 88 -4.74 -3.25 0.97
C ASN A 88 -6.01 -2.82 0.23
N LYS A 89 -5.86 -2.02 -0.84
CA LYS A 89 -6.98 -1.53 -1.66
C LYS A 89 -8.12 -0.91 -0.83
N GLY A 90 -7.76 -0.04 0.13
CA GLY A 90 -8.72 0.61 1.03
C GLY A 90 -9.33 -0.30 2.11
N MET A 91 -8.82 -1.51 2.29
CA MET A 91 -9.18 -2.41 3.38
C MET A 91 -8.03 -2.57 4.37
N LEU A 92 -8.35 -2.96 5.59
CA LEU A 92 -7.39 -3.36 6.60
C LEU A 92 -6.98 -4.82 6.35
N GLN A 93 -5.68 -5.09 6.28
CA GLN A 93 -5.14 -6.44 6.18
C GLN A 93 -4.29 -6.76 7.41
N LEU A 94 -4.76 -7.70 8.25
CA LEU A 94 -3.93 -8.33 9.28
C LEU A 94 -2.97 -9.28 8.58
N TYR A 95 -1.67 -8.99 8.65
CA TYR A 95 -0.67 -9.84 8.01
C TYR A 95 0.25 -10.56 9.00
N GLU A 96 0.33 -10.06 10.24
CA GLU A 96 1.16 -10.70 11.26
C GLU A 96 0.58 -10.47 12.65
N LEU A 97 0.65 -11.51 13.49
CA LEU A 97 0.27 -11.46 14.89
C LEU A 97 1.47 -11.91 15.73
N ARG A 98 1.82 -11.12 16.76
CA ARG A 98 2.90 -11.45 17.70
C ARG A 98 2.41 -11.46 19.14
N TYR A 99 2.81 -12.48 19.88
CA TYR A 99 2.55 -12.62 21.32
C TYR A 99 3.62 -13.50 21.96
N ASP A 100 3.78 -13.47 23.28
CA ASP A 100 4.90 -14.15 23.98
C ASP A 100 4.46 -15.34 24.85
N THR A 101 3.17 -15.69 24.83
CA THR A 101 2.64 -16.88 25.55
C THR A 101 1.71 -17.72 24.69
N THR A 102 1.94 -19.03 24.63
CA THR A 102 0.99 -20.01 24.08
C THR A 102 0.14 -20.60 25.20
N SER A 103 -1.01 -19.99 25.47
CA SER A 103 -1.99 -20.54 26.40
C SER A 103 -3.37 -20.55 25.75
N THR A 104 -4.32 -21.24 26.37
CA THR A 104 -5.71 -21.33 25.91
C THR A 104 -6.28 -19.95 25.57
N GLY A 105 -6.88 -19.84 24.38
CA GLY A 105 -7.45 -18.60 23.85
C GLY A 105 -6.54 -17.79 22.92
N MET A 106 -5.25 -18.12 22.83
CA MET A 106 -4.37 -17.48 21.85
C MET A 106 -4.62 -18.05 20.44
N PRO A 107 -4.61 -17.21 19.38
CA PRO A 107 -4.79 -17.70 18.03
C PRO A 107 -3.71 -18.71 17.68
N SER A 108 -4.10 -19.97 17.44
CA SER A 108 -3.19 -21.06 17.04
C SER A 108 -3.25 -21.36 15.56
N ASP A 109 -4.24 -20.81 14.86
CA ASP A 109 -4.47 -21.04 13.43
C ASP A 109 -3.66 -20.02 12.62
N ALA A 110 -2.46 -20.43 12.24
CA ALA A 110 -1.56 -19.63 11.42
C ALA A 110 -1.81 -19.92 9.94
N GLU A 111 -2.41 -18.97 9.23
CA GLU A 111 -2.80 -19.12 7.82
C GLU A 111 -1.58 -19.28 6.89
N GLY A 112 -0.48 -18.60 7.23
CA GLY A 112 0.78 -18.64 6.46
C GLY A 112 1.94 -19.31 7.22
N GLY A 113 1.68 -19.92 8.37
CA GLY A 113 2.69 -20.57 9.20
C GLY A 113 3.11 -19.78 10.44
N PHE A 114 3.90 -20.47 11.27
CA PHE A 114 4.23 -20.09 12.64
C PHE A 114 5.75 -20.10 12.84
N ARG A 115 6.30 -19.10 13.55
CA ARG A 115 7.71 -19.05 13.93
C ARG A 115 7.90 -18.46 15.34
N LEU A 116 9.02 -18.81 15.97
CA LEU A 116 9.44 -18.29 17.28
C LEU A 116 10.70 -17.44 17.07
N GLU A 117 10.62 -16.14 17.33
CA GLU A 117 11.73 -15.19 17.19
C GLU A 117 11.77 -14.30 18.43
N ASP A 118 12.95 -14.15 19.04
CA ASP A 118 13.18 -13.28 20.21
C ASP A 118 12.18 -13.47 21.37
N GLY A 119 11.72 -14.71 21.58
CA GLY A 119 10.73 -15.05 22.61
C GLY A 119 9.27 -14.72 22.25
N PHE A 120 9.02 -14.26 21.02
CA PHE A 120 7.67 -14.05 20.48
C PHE A 120 7.27 -15.16 19.53
N PHE A 121 6.06 -15.68 19.75
CA PHE A 121 5.29 -16.44 18.79
C PHE A 121 4.79 -15.48 17.71
N ILE A 122 5.20 -15.72 16.47
CA ILE A 122 4.84 -14.90 15.31
C ILE A 122 4.04 -15.75 14.32
N LEU A 123 2.82 -15.31 14.04
CA LEU A 123 1.90 -15.97 13.12
C LEU A 123 1.72 -15.12 11.88
N SER A 124 1.89 -15.73 10.70
CA SER A 124 1.55 -15.11 9.44
C SER A 124 0.05 -15.22 9.19
N MET A 125 -0.57 -14.09 8.85
CA MET A 125 -2.01 -13.95 8.60
C MET A 125 -2.26 -13.39 7.19
N ASP A 126 -3.46 -13.59 6.63
CA ASP A 126 -3.93 -12.88 5.44
C ASP A 126 -5.42 -12.51 5.54
N ARG A 127 -5.82 -11.97 6.69
CA ARG A 127 -7.21 -11.56 6.93
C ARG A 127 -7.45 -10.14 6.45
N LYS A 128 -8.45 -9.95 5.61
CA LYS A 128 -8.83 -8.65 5.05
C LYS A 128 -10.22 -8.28 5.54
N PHE A 129 -10.40 -7.04 6.01
CA PHE A 129 -11.69 -6.55 6.46
C PHE A 129 -11.85 -5.06 6.15
N PRO A 130 -13.09 -4.62 5.85
CA PRO A 130 -13.37 -3.21 5.60
C PRO A 130 -13.28 -2.37 6.89
N THR A 131 -13.67 -2.97 8.01
CA THR A 131 -13.66 -2.35 9.33
C THR A 131 -13.21 -3.35 10.39
N LEU A 132 -12.65 -2.84 11.49
CA LEU A 132 -12.22 -3.62 12.65
C LEU A 132 -12.99 -3.17 13.89
N PRO A 133 -14.03 -3.92 14.31
CA PRO A 133 -14.70 -3.68 15.57
C PRO A 133 -13.83 -4.19 16.74
N LEU A 134 -13.72 -3.39 17.80
CA LEU A 134 -13.03 -3.76 19.03
C LEU A 134 -13.66 -3.10 20.26
N PHE A 135 -13.37 -3.62 21.45
CA PHE A 135 -13.70 -2.97 22.72
C PHE A 135 -12.42 -2.46 23.38
N VAL A 136 -12.44 -1.22 23.87
CA VAL A 136 -11.30 -0.65 24.60
C VAL A 136 -11.07 -1.45 25.87
N SER A 137 -9.84 -1.89 26.08
CA SER A 137 -9.50 -2.76 27.21
C SER A 137 -9.42 -1.91 28.48
N PRO A 138 -9.88 -2.41 29.63
CA PRO A 138 -9.61 -1.78 30.92
C PRO A 138 -8.15 -1.92 31.37
N ILE A 139 -7.35 -2.72 30.64
CA ILE A 139 -5.92 -2.87 30.93
C ILE A 139 -5.14 -1.83 30.09
N PRO A 140 -4.25 -1.04 30.73
CA PRO A 140 -3.42 -0.06 30.02
C PRO A 140 -2.63 -0.66 28.86
N GLY A 141 -2.46 0.13 27.81
CA GLY A 141 -1.71 -0.26 26.61
C GLY A 141 -2.58 -0.71 25.44
N HIS A 142 -3.90 -0.53 25.48
CA HIS A 142 -4.76 -0.73 24.31
C HIS A 142 -4.77 0.51 23.41
N GLY A 143 -4.20 0.40 22.21
CA GLY A 143 -4.08 1.51 21.29
C GLY A 143 -3.50 1.10 19.94
N VAL A 144 -3.03 2.11 19.19
CA VAL A 144 -2.37 1.93 17.91
C VAL A 144 -0.98 2.54 17.91
N ILE A 145 -0.03 1.86 17.27
CA ILE A 145 1.33 2.36 17.05
C ILE A 145 1.48 2.69 15.57
N ILE A 146 1.82 3.95 15.28
CA ILE A 146 2.06 4.47 13.93
C ILE A 146 3.42 5.16 13.94
N GLU A 147 4.34 4.74 13.07
CA GLU A 147 5.72 5.25 13.01
C GLU A 147 6.44 5.29 14.38
N GLY A 148 6.17 4.31 15.24
CA GLY A 148 6.75 4.21 16.58
C GLY A 148 6.04 5.04 17.67
N HIS A 149 5.06 5.87 17.30
CA HIS A 149 4.24 6.63 18.25
C HIS A 149 3.02 5.81 18.69
N LEU A 150 2.88 5.61 20.00
CA LEU A 150 1.71 4.96 20.61
C LEU A 150 0.62 6.00 20.85
N TYR A 151 -0.56 5.77 20.29
CA TYR A 151 -1.78 6.50 20.57
C TYR A 151 -2.76 5.59 21.32
N LEU A 152 -3.07 5.93 22.57
CA LEU A 152 -3.96 5.11 23.39
C LEU A 152 -5.42 5.41 23.08
N PHE A 153 -6.27 4.38 23.00
CA PHE A 153 -7.70 4.61 22.78
C PHE A 153 -8.37 5.38 23.93
N THR A 154 -7.80 5.26 25.14
CA THR A 154 -8.26 5.95 26.33
C THR A 154 -8.03 7.46 26.31
N GLU A 155 -7.28 7.98 25.34
CA GLU A 155 -7.15 9.43 25.09
C GLU A 155 -8.44 10.04 24.51
N TRP A 156 -9.28 9.23 23.86
CA TRP A 156 -10.49 9.69 23.18
C TRP A 156 -11.80 9.16 23.77
N VAL A 157 -11.77 7.95 24.33
CA VAL A 157 -12.96 7.28 24.88
C VAL A 157 -12.65 6.59 26.21
N ARG A 158 -13.70 6.13 26.90
CA ARG A 158 -13.51 5.35 28.13
C ARG A 158 -13.21 3.88 27.81
N GLU A 159 -12.65 3.18 28.79
CA GLU A 159 -12.54 1.72 28.78
C GLU A 159 -13.90 1.06 28.53
N GLU A 160 -13.89 -0.16 28.02
CA GLU A 160 -15.08 -0.97 27.67
C GLU A 160 -15.99 -0.32 26.61
N THR A 161 -15.54 0.76 25.98
CA THR A 161 -16.24 1.39 24.86
C THR A 161 -16.01 0.60 23.57
N ALA A 162 -17.08 0.36 22.82
CA ALA A 162 -16.99 -0.20 21.47
C ALA A 162 -16.44 0.85 20.49
N LEU A 163 -15.42 0.46 19.74
CA LEU A 163 -14.83 1.24 18.65
C LEU A 163 -14.88 0.46 17.34
N GLU A 164 -14.88 1.19 16.23
CA GLU A 164 -14.71 0.66 14.89
C GLU A 164 -13.56 1.42 14.20
N LEU A 165 -12.57 0.67 13.73
CA LEU A 165 -11.44 1.20 12.96
C LEU A 165 -11.69 0.96 11.47
N SER A 166 -11.43 1.96 10.64
CA SER A 166 -11.47 1.84 9.19
C SER A 166 -10.40 2.73 8.55
N VAL A 167 -10.15 2.55 7.25
CA VAL A 167 -9.20 3.40 6.52
C VAL A 167 -9.91 4.24 5.47
N THR A 168 -9.42 5.46 5.28
CA THR A 168 -9.96 6.41 4.32
C THR A 168 -8.82 7.04 3.53
N GLU A 169 -9.00 7.21 2.22
CA GLU A 169 -8.00 7.89 1.39
C GLU A 169 -7.90 9.36 1.79
N ARG A 170 -6.66 9.84 1.95
CA ARG A 170 -6.35 11.24 2.19
C ARG A 170 -6.00 11.91 0.87
N THR A 171 -6.91 12.75 0.38
CA THR A 171 -6.60 13.59 -0.77
C THR A 171 -5.54 14.62 -0.39
N GLN A 172 -4.52 14.79 -1.23
CA GLN A 172 -3.34 15.64 -0.97
C GLN A 172 -3.66 17.11 -0.61
N ALA A 173 -4.88 17.60 -0.88
CA ALA A 173 -5.33 18.93 -0.46
C ALA A 173 -5.30 19.16 1.07
N LYS A 174 -5.32 18.09 1.89
CA LYS A 174 -5.29 18.17 3.36
C LYS A 174 -3.88 18.01 3.96
N ILE A 175 -2.83 17.89 3.14
CA ILE A 175 -1.43 17.78 3.62
C ILE A 175 -0.86 19.18 3.90
N ALA A 176 -1.34 20.21 3.20
CA ALA A 176 -0.83 21.58 3.29
C ALA A 176 -1.36 22.42 4.47
N THR A 177 -1.97 21.80 5.49
CA THR A 177 -2.67 22.56 6.56
C THR A 177 -2.39 22.07 7.99
N SER A 178 -1.38 21.23 8.21
CA SER A 178 -0.85 21.06 9.57
C SER A 178 0.29 22.07 9.78
N PRO A 179 0.18 22.97 10.77
CA PRO A 179 1.27 23.87 11.15
C PRO A 179 2.47 23.12 11.73
#